data_AF-A0A2E6M0W3-F1
#
_entry.id   AF-A0A2E6M0W3-F1
#
_cell.length_a   1.000
_cell.length_b   1.000
_cell.length_c   1.000
_cell.angle_alpha   90.00
_cell.angle_beta   90.00
_cell.angle_gamma   90.00
#
_symmetry.space_group_name_H-M   'P 1'
#
loop_
_entity.id
_entity.type
_entity.pdbx_description
1 polymer ?
#
loop_
_entity_poly.entity_id
_entity_poly.type
_entity_poly.pdbx_seq_one_letter_code
_entity_poly.pdbx_strand_id
1 'polypeptide(L)'
;MGFKTLRNFSDSELIFDDEQTRLILQTIFKNHLDVVDMLSIDRKVRNFAQGLLLEAIDASYSMGYISTLTDSLIQPSLSVRKVLSDFRDGALMHWFEHATRKDLLSIKIYETVRRQLELNFSPFLKMLAQGVSVLENVSAIVAYRQNYYLKG
;
A
#
# COMPACT_ATOMS: atom_id res chain seq x y z
N MET A 1 3.09 5.90 -17.34
CA MET A 1 3.42 6.57 -16.07
C MET A 1 2.26 7.48 -15.73
N GLY A 2 1.66 7.33 -14.55
CA GLY A 2 0.62 8.23 -14.04
C GLY A 2 1.06 8.78 -12.67
N PHE A 3 0.51 9.92 -12.27
CA PHE A 3 0.65 10.36 -10.87
C PHE A 3 -0.36 9.61 -10.02
N LYS A 4 0.09 9.00 -8.92
CA LYS A 4 -0.80 8.45 -7.91
C LYS A 4 -0.64 9.21 -6.61
N THR A 5 -1.74 9.77 -6.16
CA THR A 5 -1.88 10.37 -4.83
C THR A 5 -2.47 9.33 -3.91
N LEU A 6 -1.81 9.06 -2.79
CA LEU A 6 -2.35 8.17 -1.77
C LEU A 6 -3.61 8.80 -1.17
N ARG A 7 -4.61 7.96 -0.88
CA ARG A 7 -5.81 8.41 -0.19
C ARG A 7 -5.43 8.96 1.19
N ASN A 8 -5.94 10.15 1.51
CA ASN A 8 -5.87 10.74 2.83
C ASN A 8 -7.09 10.28 3.65
N PHE A 9 -6.88 9.87 4.89
CA PHE A 9 -7.93 9.39 5.80
C PHE A 9 -8.16 10.39 6.94
N SER A 10 -9.42 10.55 7.32
CA SER A 10 -9.79 11.22 8.58
C SER A 10 -9.43 10.36 9.79
N ASP A 11 -9.41 10.94 11.00
CA ASP A 11 -9.07 10.20 12.23
C ASP A 11 -9.98 9.00 12.48
N SER A 12 -11.27 9.14 12.19
CA SER A 12 -12.25 8.07 12.30
C SER A 12 -12.09 6.97 11.25
N GLU A 13 -11.37 7.24 10.16
CA GLU A 13 -11.11 6.28 9.09
C GLU A 13 -9.77 5.55 9.27
N LEU A 14 -8.93 5.95 10.23
CA LEU A 14 -7.68 5.26 10.53
C LEU A 14 -7.94 3.97 11.31
N ILE A 15 -7.70 2.84 10.66
CA ILE A 15 -8.02 1.50 11.19
C ILE A 15 -6.86 0.99 12.05
N PHE A 16 -5.62 1.21 11.61
CA PHE A 16 -4.46 0.51 12.17
C PHE A 16 -3.83 1.22 13.34
N ASP A 17 -3.47 0.47 14.38
CA ASP A 17 -2.63 0.96 15.48
C ASP A 17 -1.15 1.08 15.07
N ASP A 18 -0.29 1.44 16.02
CA ASP A 18 1.13 1.69 15.78
C ASP A 18 1.89 0.41 15.36
N GLU A 19 1.53 -0.74 15.93
CA GLU A 19 2.17 -2.03 15.63
C GLU A 19 1.78 -2.47 14.22
N GLN A 20 0.49 -2.42 13.90
CA GLN A 20 -0.04 -2.75 12.58
C GLN A 20 0.51 -1.81 11.52
N THR A 21 0.62 -0.51 11.82
CA THR A 21 1.22 0.49 10.93
C THR A 21 2.66 0.13 10.60
N ARG A 22 3.47 -0.25 11.62
CA ARG A 22 4.85 -0.69 11.40
C ARG A 22 4.92 -1.94 10.54
N LEU A 23 4.06 -2.93 10.79
CA LEU A 23 3.99 -4.17 9.98
C LEU A 23 3.67 -3.88 8.51
N ILE A 24 2.77 -2.93 8.22
CA ILE A 24 2.47 -2.50 6.85
C ILE A 24 3.70 -1.90 6.20
N LEU A 25 4.37 -0.97 6.88
CA LEU A 25 5.57 -0.32 6.36
C LEU A 25 6.70 -1.31 6.12
N GLN A 26 6.96 -2.24 7.04
CA GLN A 26 7.96 -3.30 6.86
C GLN A 26 7.60 -4.24 5.71
N THR A 27 6.30 -4.51 5.49
CA THR A 27 5.83 -5.32 4.37
C THR A 27 6.12 -4.64 3.03
N ILE A 28 5.92 -3.32 2.96
CA ILE A 28 6.09 -2.54 1.72
C ILE A 28 7.55 -2.18 1.47
N PHE A 29 8.29 -1.75 2.48
CA PHE A 29 9.66 -1.23 2.39
C PHE A 29 10.71 -2.26 2.86
N LYS A 30 10.73 -3.44 2.23
CA LYS A 30 11.62 -4.56 2.60
C LYS A 30 13.12 -4.19 2.59
N ASN A 31 13.53 -3.20 1.81
CA ASN A 31 14.93 -2.74 1.71
C ASN A 31 15.23 -1.48 2.53
N HIS A 32 14.26 -0.99 3.32
CA HIS A 32 14.41 0.21 4.17
C HIS A 32 13.91 -0.04 5.60
N LEU A 33 14.08 -1.27 6.11
CA LEU A 33 13.63 -1.66 7.46
C LEU A 33 14.28 -0.80 8.55
N ASP A 34 15.55 -0.44 8.37
CA ASP A 34 16.28 0.49 9.23
C ASP A 34 15.58 1.85 9.37
N VAL A 35 15.07 2.38 8.26
CA VAL A 35 14.30 3.63 8.26
C VAL A 35 12.95 3.44 8.94
N VAL A 36 12.28 2.31 8.68
CA VAL A 36 10.98 2.01 9.28
C VAL A 36 11.07 1.88 10.80
N ASP A 37 12.13 1.26 11.31
CA ASP A 37 12.31 1.04 12.75
C ASP A 37 12.63 2.35 13.51
N MET A 38 13.16 3.36 12.82
CA MET A 38 13.42 4.70 13.38
C MET A 38 12.18 5.61 13.40
N LEU A 39 11.09 5.23 12.72
CA LEU A 39 9.89 6.08 12.65
C LEU A 39 9.17 6.16 13.99
N SER A 40 8.88 7.39 14.41
CA SER A 40 7.82 7.65 15.37
C SER A 40 6.48 7.49 14.66
N ILE A 41 5.64 6.57 15.13
CA ILE A 41 4.35 6.31 14.53
C ILE A 41 3.35 7.36 15.03
N ASP A 42 3.18 8.41 14.22
CA ASP A 42 2.15 9.42 14.44
C ASP A 42 0.98 9.24 13.47
N ARG A 43 -0.02 10.11 13.59
CA ARG A 43 -1.19 10.13 12.68
C ARG A 43 -0.78 10.14 11.20
N LYS A 44 0.25 10.90 10.83
CA LYS A 44 0.67 11.04 9.42
C LYS A 44 1.29 9.75 8.91
N VAL A 45 2.10 9.08 9.74
CA VAL A 45 2.68 7.78 9.42
C VAL A 45 1.61 6.70 9.29
N ARG A 46 0.61 6.68 10.19
CA ARG A 46 -0.55 5.78 10.11
C ARG A 46 -1.34 5.97 8.82
N ASN A 47 -1.65 7.21 8.48
CA ASN A 47 -2.33 7.59 7.25
C ASN A 47 -1.55 7.16 5.99
N PHE A 48 -0.24 7.44 5.98
CA PHE A 48 0.66 7.05 4.90
C PHE A 48 0.70 5.52 4.71
N ALA A 49 0.85 4.76 5.79
CA ALA A 49 0.86 3.30 5.73
C ALA A 49 -0.47 2.74 5.22
N GLN A 50 -1.60 3.24 5.74
CA GLN A 50 -2.92 2.79 5.30
C GLN A 50 -3.17 3.12 3.81
N GLY A 51 -2.74 4.30 3.36
CA GLY A 51 -2.83 4.71 1.95
C GLY A 51 -2.00 3.82 1.04
N LEU A 52 -0.78 3.46 1.46
CA LEU A 52 0.07 2.53 0.73
C LEU A 52 -0.55 1.13 0.66
N LEU A 53 -1.16 0.64 1.74
CA LEU A 53 -1.81 -0.66 1.74
C LEU A 53 -3.04 -0.68 0.82
N LEU A 54 -3.88 0.36 0.90
CA LEU A 54 -5.02 0.53 0.00
C LEU A 54 -4.56 0.45 -1.45
N GLU A 55 -3.51 1.21 -1.80
CA GLU A 55 -2.96 1.25 -3.15
C GLU A 55 -2.36 -0.10 -3.57
N ALA A 56 -1.63 -0.77 -2.67
CA ALA A 56 -1.03 -2.06 -2.96
C ALA A 56 -2.08 -3.11 -3.34
N ILE A 57 -3.22 -3.08 -2.64
CA ILE A 57 -4.35 -3.97 -2.90
C ILE A 57 -5.02 -3.57 -4.21
N ASP A 58 -5.44 -2.31 -4.32
CA ASP A 58 -6.24 -1.85 -5.46
C ASP A 58 -5.48 -1.95 -6.79
N ALA A 59 -4.20 -1.56 -6.81
CA ALA A 59 -3.34 -1.72 -7.98
C ALA A 59 -3.10 -3.20 -8.35
N SER A 60 -3.02 -4.09 -7.36
CA SER A 60 -2.88 -5.53 -7.62
C SER A 60 -4.11 -6.11 -8.33
N TYR A 61 -5.32 -5.62 -8.00
CA TYR A 61 -6.54 -6.02 -8.71
C TYR A 61 -6.72 -5.28 -10.04
N SER A 62 -6.27 -4.01 -10.14
CA SER A 62 -6.24 -3.23 -11.39
C SER A 62 -5.39 -3.89 -12.48
N MET A 63 -4.24 -4.49 -12.10
CA MET A 63 -3.37 -5.21 -13.02
C MET A 63 -4.06 -6.42 -13.67
N GLY A 64 -5.20 -6.87 -13.14
CA GLY A 64 -5.96 -7.98 -13.66
C GLY A 64 -5.25 -9.32 -13.43
N TYR A 65 -6.04 -10.39 -13.37
CA TYR A 65 -5.62 -11.77 -13.17
C TYR A 65 -4.78 -12.36 -14.35
N ILE A 66 -3.97 -11.55 -15.02
CA ILE A 66 -3.04 -11.95 -16.07
C ILE A 66 -1.70 -11.26 -15.79
N SER A 67 -1.09 -11.56 -14.65
CA SER A 67 0.36 -11.47 -14.61
C SER A 67 0.89 -12.67 -15.39
N THR A 68 1.71 -12.38 -16.39
CA THR A 68 2.71 -13.28 -16.95
C THR A 68 3.19 -14.30 -15.90
N LEU A 69 3.42 -15.54 -16.34
CA LEU A 69 3.83 -16.75 -15.60
C LEU A 69 5.01 -16.62 -14.59
N THR A 70 5.46 -15.40 -14.26
CA THR A 70 6.66 -15.04 -13.52
C THR A 70 6.42 -14.18 -12.27
N ASP A 71 5.27 -13.53 -12.09
CA ASP A 71 5.06 -12.63 -10.94
C ASP A 71 4.65 -13.38 -9.67
N SER A 72 5.45 -13.22 -8.62
CA SER A 72 5.18 -13.81 -7.31
C SER A 72 4.24 -12.92 -6.49
N LEU A 73 3.34 -13.56 -5.75
CA LEU A 73 2.59 -12.91 -4.68
C LEU A 73 3.49 -12.74 -3.46
N ILE A 74 3.26 -11.68 -2.68
CA ILE A 74 3.81 -11.61 -1.33
C ILE A 74 3.27 -12.80 -0.54
N GLN A 75 4.13 -13.48 0.22
CA GLN A 75 3.73 -14.48 1.20
C GLN A 75 3.63 -13.81 2.58
N PRO A 76 2.43 -13.36 3.01
CA PRO A 76 2.29 -12.63 4.27
C PRO A 76 2.47 -13.58 5.47
N SER A 77 3.20 -13.08 6.48
CA SER A 77 3.25 -13.71 7.80
C SER A 77 1.87 -13.72 8.46
N LEU A 78 1.70 -14.49 9.54
CA LEU A 78 0.42 -14.54 10.27
C LEU A 78 -0.02 -13.14 10.77
N SER A 79 0.92 -12.33 11.25
CA SER A 79 0.64 -10.95 11.69
C SER A 79 0.18 -10.07 10.54
N VAL A 80 0.81 -10.17 9.37
CA VAL A 80 0.39 -9.41 8.18
C VAL A 80 -0.98 -9.89 7.69
N ARG A 81 -1.28 -11.19 7.74
CA ARG A 81 -2.62 -11.70 7.41
C ARG A 81 -3.70 -11.11 8.32
N LYS A 82 -3.41 -10.95 9.61
CA LYS A 82 -4.32 -10.27 10.55
C LYS A 82 -4.54 -8.82 10.14
N VAL A 83 -3.48 -8.07 9.84
CA VAL A 83 -3.58 -6.68 9.33
C VAL A 83 -4.46 -6.61 8.07
N LEU A 84 -4.30 -7.54 7.13
CA LEU A 84 -5.14 -7.59 5.93
C LEU A 84 -6.60 -7.90 6.24
N SER A 85 -6.87 -8.77 7.24
CA SER A 85 -8.24 -9.04 7.70
C SER A 85 -8.86 -7.81 8.36
N ASP A 86 -8.12 -7.15 9.25
CA ASP A 86 -8.60 -5.94 9.93
C ASP A 86 -8.85 -4.82 8.92
N PHE A 87 -8.02 -4.72 7.88
CA PHE A 87 -8.26 -3.81 6.76
C PHE A 87 -9.55 -4.14 6.01
N ARG A 88 -9.77 -5.41 5.66
CA ARG A 88 -11.01 -5.84 4.98
C ARG A 88 -12.24 -5.46 5.80
N ASP A 89 -12.18 -5.64 7.11
CA ASP A 89 -13.32 -5.44 8.00
C ASP A 89 -13.58 -3.96 8.28
N GLY A 90 -12.53 -3.13 8.32
CA GLY A 90 -12.65 -1.68 8.54
C GLY A 90 -12.77 -0.85 7.25
N ALA A 91 -12.37 -1.38 6.09
CA ALA A 91 -12.31 -0.59 4.86
C ALA A 91 -13.70 -0.40 4.23
N LEU A 92 -13.95 0.82 3.77
CA LEU A 92 -15.18 1.15 3.05
C LEU A 92 -14.98 0.82 1.56
N MET A 93 -15.93 0.11 0.96
CA MET A 93 -15.80 -0.34 -0.44
C MET A 93 -15.57 0.78 -1.45
N HIS A 94 -16.07 1.99 -1.18
CA HIS A 94 -15.85 3.14 -2.06
C HIS A 94 -14.41 3.68 -2.01
N TRP A 95 -13.52 3.09 -1.19
CA TRP A 95 -12.10 3.41 -1.16
C TRP A 95 -11.32 2.76 -2.30
N PHE A 96 -11.83 1.67 -2.85
CA PHE A 96 -11.20 0.90 -3.92
C PHE A 96 -11.78 1.31 -5.27
N GLU A 97 -10.93 1.52 -6.26
CA GLU A 97 -11.35 1.78 -7.65
C GLU A 97 -11.52 0.46 -8.42
N HIS A 98 -10.77 -0.57 -8.06
CA HIS A 98 -10.66 -1.84 -8.79
C HIS A 98 -11.03 -3.07 -7.96
N ALA A 99 -10.68 -3.11 -6.67
CA ALA A 99 -10.93 -4.27 -5.83
C ALA A 99 -12.42 -4.40 -5.44
N THR A 100 -13.00 -5.60 -5.60
CA THR A 100 -14.40 -5.87 -5.23
C THR A 100 -14.51 -6.45 -3.80
N ARG A 101 -15.72 -6.51 -3.24
CA ARG A 101 -15.96 -7.19 -1.94
C ARG A 101 -15.46 -8.63 -1.93
N LYS A 102 -15.62 -9.35 -3.04
CA LYS A 102 -15.18 -10.74 -3.18
C LYS A 102 -13.65 -10.84 -3.17
N ASP A 103 -12.98 -9.88 -3.78
CA ASP A 103 -11.52 -9.82 -3.83
C ASP A 103 -10.92 -9.62 -2.42
N LEU A 104 -11.55 -8.78 -1.60
CA LEU A 104 -11.09 -8.54 -0.23
C LEU A 104 -11.24 -9.76 0.70
N LEU A 105 -12.00 -10.80 0.33
CA LEU A 105 -12.04 -12.07 1.08
C LEU A 105 -10.71 -12.83 0.99
N SER A 106 -9.93 -12.60 -0.06
CA SER A 106 -8.63 -13.23 -0.29
C SER A 106 -7.69 -12.20 -0.91
N ILE A 107 -7.30 -11.21 -0.11
CA ILE A 107 -6.42 -10.11 -0.55
C ILE A 107 -5.12 -10.68 -1.13
N LYS A 108 -4.80 -10.22 -2.34
CA LYS A 108 -3.55 -10.51 -3.05
C LYS A 108 -2.79 -9.24 -3.31
N ILE A 109 -1.49 -9.27 -3.00
CA ILE A 109 -0.57 -8.18 -3.31
C ILE A 109 0.57 -8.76 -4.14
N TYR A 110 0.75 -8.25 -5.35
CA TYR A 110 1.86 -8.66 -6.21
C TYR A 110 3.18 -8.04 -5.75
N GLU A 111 4.27 -8.81 -5.82
CA GLU A 111 5.60 -8.33 -5.47
C GLU A 111 6.06 -7.18 -6.38
N THR A 112 5.61 -7.16 -7.65
CA THR A 112 5.85 -6.06 -8.58
C THR A 112 5.19 -4.75 -8.15
N VAL A 113 3.93 -4.80 -7.69
CA VAL A 113 3.23 -3.64 -7.11
C VAL A 113 3.96 -3.14 -5.86
N ARG A 114 4.28 -4.05 -4.94
CA ARG A 114 5.02 -3.71 -3.71
C ARG A 114 6.35 -3.04 -4.01
N ARG A 115 7.15 -3.62 -4.92
CA ARG A 115 8.45 -3.06 -5.31
C ARG A 115 8.31 -1.68 -5.95
N GLN A 116 7.28 -1.47 -6.77
CA GLN A 116 7.04 -0.17 -7.38
C GLN A 116 6.64 0.88 -6.33
N LEU A 117 5.80 0.51 -5.36
CA LEU A 117 5.46 1.36 -4.23
C LEU A 117 6.68 1.69 -3.38
N GLU A 118 7.50 0.69 -3.05
CA GLU A 118 8.76 0.87 -2.33
C GLU A 118 9.64 1.92 -3.03
N LEU A 119 9.95 1.72 -4.31
CA LEU A 119 10.82 2.62 -5.07
C LEU A 119 10.28 4.06 -5.08
N ASN A 120 8.99 4.23 -5.30
CA ASN A 120 8.39 5.54 -5.52
C ASN A 120 8.14 6.31 -4.22
N PHE A 121 7.83 5.60 -3.12
CA PHE A 121 7.47 6.22 -1.86
C PHE A 121 8.60 6.22 -0.82
N SER A 122 9.75 5.59 -1.10
CA SER A 122 10.93 5.64 -0.23
C SER A 122 11.44 7.05 0.09
N PRO A 123 11.40 8.05 -0.83
CA PRO A 123 11.74 9.42 -0.48
C PRO A 123 10.84 9.98 0.63
N PHE A 124 9.54 9.71 0.58
CA PHE A 124 8.58 10.15 1.59
C PHE A 124 8.79 9.44 2.93
N LEU A 125 9.07 8.13 2.90
CA LEU A 125 9.43 7.38 4.10
C LEU A 125 10.63 8.03 4.82
N LYS A 126 11.68 8.38 4.08
CA LYS A 126 12.88 9.04 4.63
C LYS A 126 12.58 10.44 5.17
N MET A 127 11.72 11.21 4.50
CA MET A 127 11.28 12.52 5.01
C MET A 127 10.52 12.39 6.34
N LEU A 128 9.61 11.41 6.43
CA LEU A 128 8.89 11.13 7.68
C LEU A 128 9.85 10.72 8.80
N ALA A 129 10.86 9.90 8.51
CA ALA A 129 11.87 9.50 9.50
C ALA A 129 12.73 10.67 10.00
N GLN A 130 12.89 11.71 9.19
CA GLN A 130 13.59 12.94 9.56
C GLN A 130 12.69 13.95 10.29
N GLY A 131 11.43 13.60 10.58
CA GLY A 131 10.46 14.50 11.22
C GLY A 131 9.99 15.64 10.31
N VAL A 132 10.26 15.55 9.00
CA VAL A 132 9.80 16.53 8.03
C VAL A 132 8.30 16.36 7.85
N SER A 133 7.54 17.44 8.00
CA SER A 133 6.12 17.44 7.69
C SER A 133 5.91 17.25 6.19
N VAL A 134 5.62 16.03 5.78
CA VAL A 134 5.12 15.73 4.44
C VAL A 134 3.67 16.23 4.35
N LEU A 135 3.31 16.84 3.22
CA LEU A 135 1.93 17.28 2.95
C LEU A 135 0.96 16.11 3.11
N GLU A 136 -0.28 16.38 3.54
CA GLU A 136 -1.29 15.34 3.81
C GLU A 136 -1.64 14.49 2.57
N ASN A 137 -1.41 15.04 1.37
CA ASN A 137 -1.60 14.36 0.10
C ASN A 137 -0.24 13.96 -0.47
N VAL A 138 0.19 12.73 -0.20
CA VAL A 138 1.45 12.20 -0.71
C VAL A 138 1.25 11.69 -2.13
N SER A 139 1.91 12.30 -3.09
CA SER A 139 1.84 11.92 -4.51
C SER A 139 3.19 11.44 -5.01
N ALA A 140 3.21 10.31 -5.71
CA ALA A 140 4.38 9.83 -6.42
C ALA A 140 4.01 9.49 -7.87
N ILE A 141 5.00 9.56 -8.77
CA ILE A 141 4.81 9.00 -10.12
C ILE A 141 4.82 7.49 -9.96
N VAL A 142 3.70 6.85 -10.28
CA VAL A 142 3.60 5.40 -10.26
C VAL A 142 3.35 4.89 -11.67
N ALA A 143 4.15 3.90 -12.06
CA ALA A 143 4.02 3.23 -13.33
C ALA A 143 3.80 1.75 -13.07
N TYR A 144 2.55 1.38 -12.78
CA TYR A 144 2.16 -0.01 -12.94
C TYR A 144 2.18 -0.29 -14.44
N ARG A 145 2.81 -1.40 -14.84
CA ARG A 145 2.91 -1.78 -16.25
C ARG A 145 1.52 -2.19 -16.77
N GLN A 146 0.66 -1.22 -17.07
CA GLN A 146 -0.57 -1.45 -17.82
C GLN A 146 -0.17 -1.74 -19.26
N ASN A 147 -0.07 -3.01 -19.61
CA ASN A 147 -0.10 -3.38 -21.02
C ASN A 147 -1.52 -3.12 -21.51
N TYR A 148 -1.72 -1.96 -22.13
CA TYR A 148 -2.90 -1.68 -22.94
C TYR A 148 -2.93 -2.73 -24.06
N TYR A 149 -3.79 -3.74 -23.94
CA TYR A 149 -4.18 -4.50 -25.10
C TYR A 149 -5.09 -3.58 -25.93
N LEU A 150 -4.55 -3.12 -27.06
CA LEU A 150 -5.34 -2.71 -28.21
C LEU A 150 -6.34 -3.86 -28.45
N LYS A 151 -7.63 -3.56 -28.27
CA LYS A 151 -8.70 -4.45 -28.70
C LYS A 151 -8.49 -4.68 -30.20
N GLY A 152 -8.12 -5.91 -30.57
CA GLY A 152 -8.30 -6.43 -31.92
C GLY A 152 -9.78 -6.65 -32.21
#